data_AF-A0A3D3AQ42-F1
#
_entry.id   AF-A0A3D3AQ42-F1
#
_cell.length_a   1.000
_cell.length_b   1.000
_cell.length_c   1.000
_cell.angle_alpha   90.00
_cell.angle_beta   90.00
_cell.angle_gamma   90.00
#
_symmetry.space_group_name_H-M   'P 1'
#
loop_
_entity.id
_entity.type
_entity.pdbx_description
1 polymer ?
#
loop_
_entity_poly.entity_id
_entity_poly.type
_entity_poly.pdbx_seq_one_letter_code
_entity_poly.pdbx_strand_id
1 'polypeptide(L)'
;MDLPLISYDEYKRNLPFSGNLVNASFDAENIVVYQAFSPRIGNYAVQNNCFGGDYYKFSRMSWIKTSFLWMMSRCGWGTKEGQEIIFNFFLKMGIIKLTIKQGGEQ
;
A
#
# COMPACT_ATOMS: atom_id res chain seq x y z
N MET A 1 -6.15 -14.00 0.99
CA MET A 1 -6.37 -13.35 2.29
C MET A 1 -7.66 -12.57 2.18
N ASP A 2 -8.62 -12.85 3.04
CA ASP A 2 -9.81 -12.02 3.15
C ASP A 2 -9.49 -10.80 4.02
N LEU A 3 -9.95 -9.62 3.61
CA LEU A 3 -9.77 -8.38 4.35
C LEU A 3 -11.04 -8.08 5.15
N PRO A 4 -11.10 -8.46 6.45
CA PRO A 4 -12.26 -8.16 7.25
C PRO A 4 -12.43 -6.64 7.37
N LEU A 5 -13.65 -6.18 7.14
CA LEU A 5 -14.00 -4.78 7.33
C LEU A 5 -14.48 -4.59 8.77
N ILE A 6 -13.89 -3.60 9.44
CA ILE A 6 -14.34 -3.12 10.74
C ILE A 6 -14.83 -1.67 10.60
N SER A 7 -15.71 -1.25 11.51
CA SER A 7 -16.12 0.15 11.56
C SER A 7 -14.94 1.06 11.94
N TYR A 8 -14.97 2.32 11.48
CA TYR A 8 -13.93 3.28 11.84
C TYR A 8 -13.87 3.53 13.36
N ASP A 9 -15.01 3.55 14.04
CA ASP A 9 -15.07 3.75 15.49
C ASP A 9 -14.47 2.57 16.26
N GLU A 10 -14.66 1.34 15.78
CA GLU A 10 -13.99 0.16 16.33
C GLU A 10 -12.48 0.20 16.08
N TYR A 11 -12.06 0.52 14.85
CA TYR A 11 -10.66 0.70 14.51
C TYR A 11 -9.99 1.72 15.45
N LYS A 12 -10.62 2.88 15.65
CA LYS A 12 -10.08 3.97 16.49
C LYS A 12 -9.96 3.57 17.96
N ARG A 13 -10.91 2.80 18.50
CA ARG A 13 -10.88 2.31 19.89
C ARG A 13 -9.73 1.33 20.15
N ASN A 14 -9.32 0.59 19.13
CA ASN A 14 -8.27 -0.42 19.23
C ASN A 14 -6.87 0.13 18.91
N LEU A 15 -6.75 1.43 18.59
CA LEU A 15 -5.44 2.04 18.39
C LEU A 15 -4.68 2.14 19.72
N PRO A 16 -3.41 1.73 19.77
CA PRO A 16 -2.60 1.94 20.96
C PRO A 16 -2.43 3.43 21.25
N PHE A 17 -2.37 3.78 22.54
CA PHE A 17 -2.27 5.17 22.98
C PHE A 17 -0.85 5.76 22.81
N SER A 18 0.18 4.93 22.69
CA SER A 18 1.58 5.35 22.56
C SER A 18 2.41 4.36 21.72
N GLY A 19 3.57 4.83 21.25
CA GLY A 19 4.54 4.06 20.47
C GLY A 19 4.59 4.43 18.98
N ASN A 20 5.61 3.91 18.28
CA ASN A 20 5.78 4.07 16.84
C ASN A 20 5.08 2.91 16.12
N LEU A 21 3.96 3.21 15.48
CA LEU A 21 3.05 2.19 14.95
C LEU A 21 2.86 2.39 13.45
N VAL A 22 2.83 1.26 12.73
CA VAL A 22 2.45 1.21 11.32
C VAL A 22 1.06 0.60 11.23
N ASN A 23 0.08 1.38 10.78
CA ASN A 23 -1.27 0.86 10.51
C ASN A 23 -1.23 0.04 9.21
N ALA A 24 -1.65 -1.22 9.30
CA ALA A 24 -1.77 -2.12 8.17
C ALA A 24 -2.85 -3.19 8.41
N SER A 25 -3.43 -3.71 7.32
CA SER A 25 -4.11 -4.99 7.34
C SER A 25 -3.08 -6.10 7.10
N PHE A 26 -3.08 -7.14 7.93
CA PHE A 26 -2.12 -8.23 7.85
C PHE A 26 -2.69 -9.53 8.44
N ASP A 27 -2.10 -10.66 8.05
CA ASP A 27 -2.25 -11.96 8.70
C ASP A 27 -0.89 -12.45 9.22
N ALA A 28 -0.80 -13.73 9.63
CA ALA A 28 0.43 -14.31 10.14
C ALA A 28 1.61 -14.26 9.15
N GLU A 29 1.34 -14.24 7.85
CA GLU A 29 2.35 -14.36 6.81
C GLU A 29 2.52 -13.11 5.95
N ASN A 30 1.46 -12.33 5.75
CA ASN A 30 1.41 -11.28 4.75
C ASN A 30 0.86 -9.98 5.33
N ILE A 31 1.25 -8.88 4.69
CA ILE A 31 0.76 -7.53 4.93
C ILE A 31 0.27 -6.94 3.62
N VAL A 32 -0.81 -6.17 3.69
CA VAL A 32 -1.34 -5.45 2.54
C VAL A 32 -0.66 -4.11 2.40
N VAL A 33 -0.21 -3.83 1.19
CA VAL A 33 0.28 -2.51 0.80
C VAL A 33 -0.50 -2.01 -0.40
N TYR A 34 -0.54 -0.69 -0.54
CA TYR A 34 -1.28 0.01 -1.55
C TYR A 34 -0.35 0.94 -2.31
N GLN A 35 -0.58 1.03 -3.62
CA GLN A 35 0.11 1.97 -4.49
C GLN A 35 -0.83 2.49 -5.57
N ALA A 36 -0.71 3.78 -5.87
CA ALA A 36 -1.42 4.41 -6.97
C ALA A 36 -0.50 4.54 -8.19
N PHE A 37 -1.10 4.38 -9.35
CA PHE A 37 -0.48 4.40 -10.66
C PHE A 37 -1.30 5.26 -11.62
N SER A 38 -0.63 5.74 -12.66
CA SER A 38 -1.33 6.37 -13.77
C SER A 38 -2.12 5.33 -14.57
N PRO A 39 -3.17 5.75 -15.31
CA PRO A 39 -3.95 4.89 -16.18
C PRO A 39 -3.09 4.08 -17.15
N ARG A 40 -2.00 4.67 -17.68
CA ARG A 40 -1.09 3.99 -18.60
C ARG A 40 -0.43 2.77 -17.96
N ILE A 41 0.03 2.89 -16.72
CA ILE A 41 0.67 1.78 -16.00
C ILE A 41 -0.39 0.79 -15.51
N GLY A 42 -1.45 1.28 -14.88
CA GLY A 42 -2.47 0.42 -14.28
C GLY A 42 -3.23 -0.40 -15.33
N ASN A 43 -3.65 0.21 -16.44
CA ASN A 43 -4.34 -0.52 -17.51
C ASN A 43 -3.44 -1.56 -18.18
N TYR A 44 -2.16 -1.23 -18.42
CA TYR A 44 -1.19 -2.20 -18.91
C TYR A 44 -1.10 -3.40 -17.97
N ALA A 45 -1.00 -3.15 -16.66
CA ALA A 45 -0.89 -4.20 -15.66
C ALA A 45 -2.11 -5.13 -15.62
N VAL A 46 -3.32 -4.58 -15.70
CA VAL A 46 -4.55 -5.39 -15.76
C VAL A 46 -4.62 -6.21 -17.05
N GLN A 47 -4.30 -5.61 -18.20
CA GLN A 47 -4.41 -6.27 -19.50
C GLN A 47 -3.39 -7.40 -19.67
N ASN A 48 -2.17 -7.22 -19.18
CA ASN A 48 -1.07 -8.18 -19.37
C ASN A 48 -0.84 -9.07 -18.14
N ASN A 49 -1.60 -8.84 -17.06
CA ASN A 49 -1.42 -9.51 -15.77
C ASN A 49 0.01 -9.39 -15.20
N CYS A 50 0.73 -8.31 -15.55
CA CYS A 50 2.07 -8.02 -15.08
C CYS A 50 2.41 -6.52 -15.23
N PHE A 51 3.26 -5.98 -14.37
CA PHE A 51 3.80 -4.63 -14.58
C PHE A 51 4.80 -4.63 -15.74
N GLY A 52 4.83 -3.55 -16.50
CA GLY A 52 5.70 -3.41 -17.65
C GLY A 52 5.30 -2.26 -18.56
N GLY A 53 5.65 -2.40 -19.84
CA GLY A 53 5.44 -1.36 -20.85
C GLY A 53 6.37 -0.15 -20.65
N ASP A 54 6.22 0.83 -21.53
CA ASP A 54 7.18 1.93 -21.67
C ASP A 54 7.17 2.91 -20.48
N TYR A 55 6.08 2.91 -19.69
CA TYR A 55 5.87 3.86 -18.61
C TYR A 55 6.26 3.33 -17.23
N TYR A 56 6.43 2.01 -17.05
CA TYR A 56 6.81 1.41 -15.78
C TYR A 56 8.32 1.16 -15.71
N LYS A 57 8.96 1.58 -14.62
CA LYS A 57 10.40 1.39 -14.40
C LYS A 57 10.65 0.54 -13.16
N PHE A 58 11.15 -0.67 -13.36
CA PHE A 58 11.51 -1.59 -12.27
C PHE A 58 12.62 -1.07 -11.36
N SER A 59 13.50 -0.23 -11.88
CA SER A 59 14.58 0.40 -11.12
C SER A 59 14.12 1.54 -10.21
N ARG A 60 12.86 1.98 -10.33
CA ARG A 60 12.36 3.12 -9.56
C ARG A 60 12.06 2.70 -8.12
N MET A 61 12.73 3.36 -7.17
CA MET A 61 12.36 3.27 -5.76
C MET A 61 10.91 3.73 -5.54
N SER A 62 10.17 2.94 -4.76
CA SER A 62 8.73 3.12 -4.58
C SER A 62 8.36 3.14 -3.10
N TRP A 63 7.65 4.20 -2.69
CA TRP A 63 7.05 4.28 -1.37
C TRP A 63 5.80 3.40 -1.31
N ILE A 64 5.81 2.40 -0.43
CA ILE A 64 4.65 1.56 -0.12
C ILE A 64 3.81 2.21 0.98
N LYS A 65 2.48 2.10 0.87
CA LYS A 65 1.55 2.59 1.90
C LYS A 65 0.78 1.41 2.47
N THR A 66 0.82 1.22 3.77
CA THR A 66 0.17 0.06 4.42
C THR A 66 -1.28 0.31 4.81
N SER A 67 -1.74 1.57 4.78
CA SER A 67 -3.09 1.96 5.15
C SER A 67 -3.90 2.40 3.91
N PHE A 68 -5.09 1.83 3.75
CA PHE A 68 -6.01 2.17 2.68
C PHE A 68 -6.43 3.64 2.72
N LEU A 69 -6.89 4.13 3.89
CA LEU A 69 -7.32 5.52 4.05
C LEU A 69 -6.17 6.50 3.79
N TRP A 70 -4.95 6.16 4.20
CA TRP A 70 -3.79 6.97 3.88
C TRP A 70 -3.53 7.00 2.37
N MET A 71 -3.55 5.85 1.69
CA MET A 71 -3.40 5.80 0.23
C MET A 71 -4.47 6.65 -0.46
N MET A 72 -5.74 6.44 -0.13
CA MET A 72 -6.85 7.16 -0.76
C MET A 72 -6.74 8.67 -0.53
N SER A 73 -6.45 9.12 0.69
CA SER A 73 -6.20 10.55 0.95
C SER A 73 -5.03 11.09 0.11
N ARG A 74 -3.93 10.33 -0.01
CA ARG A 74 -2.74 10.75 -0.78
C ARG A 74 -3.01 10.89 -2.27
N CYS A 75 -3.78 9.98 -2.89
CA CYS A 75 -4.16 10.09 -4.31
C CYS A 75 -5.41 10.94 -4.56
N GLY A 76 -5.94 11.65 -3.55
CA GLY A 76 -7.18 12.42 -3.71
C GLY A 76 -8.35 11.53 -4.12
N TRP A 77 -8.46 10.35 -3.51
CA TRP A 77 -9.47 9.34 -3.84
C TRP A 77 -9.45 8.90 -5.30
N GLY A 78 -8.26 8.82 -5.91
CA GLY A 78 -8.08 8.41 -7.30
C GLY A 78 -8.35 9.52 -8.32
N THR A 79 -8.48 10.78 -7.88
CA THR A 79 -8.73 11.92 -8.78
C THR A 79 -7.48 12.70 -9.15
N LYS A 80 -6.34 12.48 -8.46
CA LYS A 80 -5.10 13.17 -8.79
C LYS A 80 -4.48 12.60 -10.06
N GLU A 81 -4.01 13.51 -10.93
CA GLU A 81 -3.31 13.15 -12.15
C GLU A 81 -2.11 12.24 -11.86
N GLY A 82 -2.04 11.12 -12.60
CA GLY A 82 -1.00 10.11 -12.48
C GLY A 82 -1.14 9.14 -11.29
N GLN A 83 -2.23 9.21 -10.51
CA GLN A 83 -2.53 8.37 -9.35
C GLN A 83 -3.98 7.87 -9.32
N GLU A 84 -4.55 7.59 -10.49
CA GLU A 84 -5.97 7.29 -10.68
C GLU A 84 -6.30 5.81 -10.50
N ILE A 85 -5.34 4.90 -10.72
CA ILE A 85 -5.52 3.46 -10.53
C ILE A 85 -4.80 3.01 -9.26
N ILE A 86 -5.53 2.39 -8.34
CA ILE A 86 -4.99 1.92 -7.06
C ILE A 86 -5.01 0.40 -7.05
N PHE A 87 -3.84 -0.18 -6.77
CA PHE A 87 -3.71 -1.61 -6.51
C PHE A 87 -3.39 -1.87 -5.04
N ASN A 88 -3.89 -2.99 -4.55
CA ASN A 88 -3.40 -3.61 -3.32
C ASN A 88 -2.47 -4.78 -3.69
N PHE A 89 -1.46 -5.01 -2.85
CA PHE A 89 -0.54 -6.13 -2.98
C PHE A 89 -0.33 -6.79 -1.64
N PHE A 90 -0.18 -8.12 -1.65
CA PHE A 90 0.25 -8.88 -0.49
C PHE A 90 1.77 -9.01 -0.52
N LEU A 91 2.44 -8.50 0.50
CA LEU A 91 3.86 -8.71 0.72
C LEU A 91 4.08 -9.65 1.89
N LYS A 92 5.12 -10.47 1.85
CA LYS A 92 5.49 -11.31 2.99
C LYS A 92 5.95 -10.44 4.16
N MET A 93 5.39 -10.70 5.34
CA MET A 93 5.68 -9.96 6.58
C MET A 93 7.17 -9.95 6.92
N GLY A 94 7.89 -11.02 6.57
CA GLY A 94 9.34 -11.11 6.74
C GLY A 94 10.11 -10.00 6.00
N ILE A 95 9.65 -9.57 4.83
CA ILE A 95 10.30 -8.51 4.03
C ILE A 95 10.16 -7.16 4.74
N ILE A 96 8.95 -6.82 5.21
CA ILE A 96 8.69 -5.54 5.88
C ILE A 96 9.48 -5.39 7.18
N LYS A 97 9.61 -6.46 7.96
CA LYS A 97 10.40 -6.44 9.20
C LYS A 97 11.89 -6.11 8.97
N LEU A 98 12.42 -6.45 7.80
CA LEU A 98 13.79 -6.09 7.40
C LEU A 98 13.89 -4.61 7.00
N THR A 99 12.88 -4.08 6.31
CA THR A 99 12.88 -2.70 5.80
C THR A 99 12.66 -1.65 6.90
N ILE A 100 11.76 -1.90 7.86
CA ILE A 100 11.49 -0.93 8.95
C ILE A 100 12.74 -0.67 9.80
N LYS A 101 13.61 -1.67 9.98
CA LYS A 101 14.89 -1.49 10.70
C LYS A 101 15.84 -0.50 10.01
N GLN A 102 15.71 -0.28 8.70
CA GLN A 102 16.59 0.60 7.94
C GLN A 102 16.09 2.04 7.85
N GLY A 103 14.80 2.29 8.14
CA GLY A 103 14.18 3.62 8.05
C GLY A 103 14.19 4.44 9.35
N GLY A 104 14.73 3.91 10.44
CA GLY A 104 14.79 4.57 11.76
C GLY A 104 16.09 5.33 12.06
N GLU A 105 17.01 5.42 11.10
CA GLU A 105 18.30 6.12 11.24
C GLU A 105 18.36 7.43 10.44
N GLN A 106 17.21 8.05 10.13
CA GLN A 106 17.15 9.39 9.51
C GLN A 106 16.30 10.35 10.32
#